data_AF-A0A4R2I446-F1
#
_entry.id   AF-A0A4R2I446-F1
#
_cell.length_a   1.000
_cell.length_b   1.000
_cell.length_c   1.000
_cell.angle_alpha   90.00
_cell.angle_beta   90.00
_cell.angle_gamma   90.00
#
_symmetry.space_group_name_H-M   'P 1'
#
loop_
_entity.id
_entity.type
_entity.pdbx_description
1 polymer ?
#
loop_
_entity_poly.entity_id
_entity_poly.type
_entity_poly.pdbx_seq_one_letter_code
_entity_poly.pdbx_strand_id
1 'polypeptide(L)'
;MRALPATALLASLCACANAAPRLLGPPIKAQVDYRCEVDADCAIKDIGSCCGRQPACVNKDSVTFPERVREECAARHEAGVCGFPDVRGCACIEGHCSNRLEGDDAAQ
;
A
#
# COMPACT_ATOMS: atom_id res chain seq x y z
N MET A 1 21.24 45.88 -55.03
CA MET A 1 21.30 45.52 -53.59
C MET A 1 20.01 44.78 -53.27
N ARG A 2 20.04 43.45 -53.21
CA ARG A 2 18.89 42.59 -52.87
C ARG A 2 19.04 42.18 -51.41
N ALA A 3 18.12 42.62 -50.55
CA ALA A 3 18.02 42.13 -49.17
C ALA A 3 16.97 41.00 -49.14
N LEU A 4 17.38 39.81 -48.69
CA LEU A 4 16.48 38.69 -48.45
C LEU A 4 15.75 38.85 -47.12
N PRO A 5 14.50 38.35 -46.99
CA PRO A 5 13.71 38.44 -45.78
C PRO A 5 14.23 37.46 -44.73
N ALA A 6 14.34 37.95 -43.48
CA ALA A 6 14.68 37.15 -42.31
C ALA A 6 13.59 36.10 -42.07
N THR A 7 13.92 34.86 -42.43
CA THR A 7 13.13 33.65 -42.20
C THR A 7 12.83 33.49 -40.72
N ALA A 8 11.54 33.62 -40.40
CA ALA A 8 10.93 33.02 -39.21
C ALA A 8 11.10 31.51 -39.27
N LEU A 9 11.89 30.93 -38.37
CA LEU A 9 11.86 29.51 -38.04
C LEU A 9 12.64 29.32 -36.73
N LEU A 10 11.93 28.99 -35.65
CA LEU A 10 12.38 28.15 -34.51
C LEU A 10 11.29 28.16 -33.43
N ALA A 11 10.16 27.51 -33.74
CA ALA A 11 9.14 27.10 -32.78
C ALA A 11 9.11 25.57 -32.74
N SER A 12 10.00 24.96 -31.95
CA SER A 12 10.08 23.51 -31.65
C SER A 12 11.36 23.29 -30.84
N LEU A 13 11.45 22.55 -29.73
CA LEU A 13 10.59 21.55 -29.13
C LEU A 13 10.78 21.64 -27.60
N CYS A 14 9.70 21.74 -26.82
CA CYS A 14 9.70 21.36 -25.41
C CYS A 14 8.44 20.53 -25.15
N ALA A 15 8.32 19.39 -25.85
CA ALA A 15 7.43 18.33 -25.42
C ALA A 15 8.14 17.60 -24.28
N CYS A 16 8.07 18.16 -23.07
CA CYS A 16 8.34 17.41 -21.85
C CYS A 16 7.20 16.38 -21.73
N ALA A 17 7.35 15.24 -22.39
CA ALA A 17 6.54 14.07 -22.13
C ALA A 17 6.85 13.64 -20.69
N ASN A 18 6.03 14.10 -19.75
CA ASN A 18 5.95 13.54 -18.40
C ASN A 18 5.40 12.11 -18.54
N ALA A 19 6.26 11.19 -18.96
CA ALA A 19 6.06 9.78 -18.70
C ALA A 19 6.23 9.60 -17.19
N ALA A 20 5.13 9.76 -16.45
CA ALA A 20 5.08 9.29 -15.09
C ALA A 20 5.61 7.84 -15.09
N PRO A 21 6.54 7.47 -14.20
CA PRO A 21 7.02 6.10 -14.15
C PRO A 21 5.80 5.20 -13.98
N ARG A 22 5.58 4.29 -14.95
CA ARG A 22 4.68 3.15 -14.76
C ARG A 22 5.36 2.13 -13.86
N LEU A 23 5.73 2.58 -12.66
CA LEU A 23 5.82 1.68 -11.52
C LEU A 23 4.38 1.37 -11.12
N LEU A 24 4.21 0.33 -10.32
CA LEU A 24 2.99 0.05 -9.56
C LEU A 24 1.95 -0.73 -10.37
N GLY A 25 2.11 -2.05 -10.33
CA GLY A 25 0.95 -2.93 -10.18
C GLY A 25 0.10 -2.51 -8.97
N PRO A 26 -0.99 -3.23 -8.66
CA PRO A 26 -1.88 -2.85 -7.57
C PRO A 26 -1.10 -2.63 -6.26
N PRO A 27 -1.48 -1.62 -5.44
CA PRO A 27 -0.78 -1.29 -4.21
C PRO A 27 -0.58 -2.56 -3.39
N ILE A 28 0.60 -2.73 -2.80
CA ILE A 28 1.02 -4.00 -2.18
C ILE A 28 -0.02 -4.53 -1.19
N LYS A 29 -0.69 -3.63 -0.45
CA LYS A 29 -1.76 -3.99 0.50
C LYS A 29 -3.03 -4.54 -0.16
N ALA A 30 -3.32 -4.20 -1.41
CA ALA A 30 -4.46 -4.75 -2.16
C ALA A 30 -4.25 -6.21 -2.60
N GLN A 31 -3.05 -6.76 -2.41
CA GLN A 31 -2.74 -8.16 -2.67
C GLN A 31 -2.88 -9.05 -1.43
N VAL A 32 -3.14 -8.45 -0.26
CA VAL A 32 -3.42 -9.17 0.98
C VAL A 32 -4.88 -9.62 0.96
N ASP A 33 -5.10 -10.91 1.21
CA ASP A 33 -6.43 -11.51 1.29
C ASP A 33 -6.96 -11.44 2.72
N TYR A 34 -8.12 -10.80 2.86
CA TYR A 34 -8.83 -10.68 4.14
C TYR A 34 -10.09 -11.56 4.18
N ARG A 35 -10.40 -12.33 3.14
CA ARG A 35 -11.64 -13.12 3.09
C ARG A 35 -11.58 -14.29 4.07
N CYS A 36 -12.73 -14.63 4.66
CA CYS A 36 -12.86 -15.79 5.55
C CYS A 36 -14.29 -16.33 5.50
N GLU A 37 -14.46 -17.59 5.94
CA GLU A 37 -15.78 -18.16 6.22
C GLU A 37 -15.99 -18.31 7.72
N VAL A 38 -14.93 -18.63 8.46
CA VAL A 38 -14.94 -18.80 9.92
C VAL A 38 -13.72 -18.15 10.58
N ASP A 39 -13.78 -17.92 11.89
CA ASP A 39 -12.68 -17.36 12.68
C ASP A 39 -11.34 -18.11 12.47
N ALA A 40 -11.40 -19.44 12.29
CA ALA A 40 -10.24 -20.30 12.07
C ALA A 40 -9.55 -20.11 10.69
N ASP A 41 -10.12 -19.30 9.82
CA ASP A 41 -9.50 -18.89 8.56
C ASP A 41 -8.60 -17.67 8.73
N CYS A 42 -8.71 -16.97 9.86
CA CYS A 42 -7.96 -15.76 10.12
C CYS A 42 -6.73 -16.01 10.99
N ALA A 43 -5.63 -15.33 10.68
CA ALA A 43 -4.41 -15.33 11.48
C ALA A 43 -3.81 -13.94 11.56
N ILE A 44 -3.13 -13.66 12.68
CA ILE A 44 -2.34 -12.43 12.83
C ILE A 44 -1.06 -12.59 12.01
N LYS A 45 -0.87 -11.72 11.02
CA LYS A 45 0.31 -11.67 10.17
C LYS A 45 0.82 -10.24 10.08
N ASP A 46 2.12 -10.08 9.79
CA ASP A 46 2.69 -8.77 9.52
C ASP A 46 2.38 -8.37 8.08
N ILE A 47 1.61 -7.29 7.90
CA ILE A 47 1.27 -6.73 6.59
C ILE A 47 2.16 -5.54 6.20
N GLY A 48 3.06 -5.11 7.10
CA GLY A 48 3.97 -3.99 6.88
C GLY A 48 3.31 -2.60 6.85
N SER A 49 4.12 -1.62 7.21
CA SER A 49 3.80 -0.20 7.13
C SER A 49 5.07 0.64 6.99
N CYS A 50 4.93 1.89 6.57
CA CYS A 50 6.06 2.84 6.55
C CYS A 50 6.61 3.15 7.96
N CYS A 51 5.89 2.80 9.01
CA CYS A 51 6.38 2.89 10.38
C CYS A 51 6.98 1.58 10.94
N GLY A 52 7.10 0.53 10.13
CA GLY A 52 7.59 -0.78 10.56
C GLY A 52 6.53 -1.87 10.58
N ARG A 53 6.67 -2.82 11.52
CA ARG A 53 5.78 -3.99 11.64
C ARG A 53 4.35 -3.54 11.92
N GLN A 54 3.40 -4.06 11.16
CA GLN A 54 1.98 -3.81 11.35
C GLN A 54 1.25 -5.16 11.44
N PRO A 55 1.01 -5.67 12.67
CA PRO A 55 0.23 -6.89 12.83
C PRO A 55 -1.23 -6.63 12.44
N ALA A 56 -1.81 -7.54 11.67
CA ALA A 56 -3.21 -7.50 11.28
C ALA A 56 -3.78 -8.91 11.10
N CYS A 57 -5.07 -9.05 11.36
CA CYS A 57 -5.84 -10.24 11.02
C CYS A 57 -6.10 -10.27 9.51
N VAL A 58 -5.62 -11.32 8.88
CA VAL A 58 -5.78 -11.61 7.45
C VAL A 58 -6.12 -13.08 7.29
N ASN A 59 -6.50 -13.50 6.09
CA ASN A 59 -6.64 -14.93 5.82
C ASN A 59 -5.30 -15.63 6.11
N LYS A 60 -5.32 -16.77 6.80
CA LYS A 60 -4.12 -17.53 7.19
C LYS A 60 -3.27 -17.92 5.98
N ASP A 61 -3.91 -18.18 4.84
CA ASP A 61 -3.29 -18.55 3.58
C ASP A 61 -2.88 -17.33 2.74
N SER A 62 -3.25 -16.10 3.15
CA SER A 62 -2.83 -14.87 2.47
C SER A 62 -1.31 -14.70 2.51
N VAL A 63 -0.69 -14.42 1.37
CA VAL A 63 0.68 -13.91 1.36
C VAL A 63 0.69 -12.47 1.92
N THR A 64 1.75 -12.09 2.62
CA THR A 64 1.99 -10.70 3.05
C THR A 64 3.36 -10.23 2.56
N PHE A 65 3.59 -8.91 2.56
CA PHE A 65 4.74 -8.31 1.89
C PHE A 65 5.44 -7.22 2.73
N PRO A 66 5.76 -7.45 4.02
CA PRO A 66 6.30 -6.42 4.90
C PRO A 66 7.63 -5.84 4.39
N GLU A 67 8.49 -6.66 3.78
CA GLU A 67 9.76 -6.22 3.17
C GLU A 67 9.52 -5.27 1.99
N ARG A 68 8.62 -5.62 1.07
CA ARG A 68 8.34 -4.76 -0.09
C ARG A 68 7.67 -3.44 0.32
N VAL A 69 6.79 -3.47 1.32
CA VAL A 69 6.24 -2.23 1.90
C VAL A 69 7.36 -1.36 2.45
N ARG A 70 8.32 -1.95 3.18
CA ARG A 70 9.48 -1.21 3.71
C ARG A 70 10.31 -0.57 2.60
N GLU A 71 10.59 -1.30 1.53
CA GLU A 71 11.33 -0.80 0.37
C GLU A 71 10.62 0.37 -0.31
N GLU A 72 9.30 0.27 -0.51
CA GLU A 72 8.49 1.34 -1.11
C GLU A 72 8.48 2.60 -0.23
N CYS A 73 8.34 2.42 1.08
CA CYS A 73 8.41 3.51 2.06
C CYS A 73 9.79 4.19 2.07
N ALA A 74 10.88 3.40 2.01
CA ALA A 74 12.24 3.93 1.90
C ALA A 74 12.45 4.73 0.60
N ALA A 75 11.95 4.24 -0.53
CA ALA A 75 12.02 4.95 -1.82
C ALA A 75 11.28 6.29 -1.78
N ARG A 76 10.21 6.38 -0.99
CA ARG A 76 9.39 7.59 -0.82
C ARG A 76 9.87 8.50 0.32
N HIS A 77 10.91 8.10 1.06
CA HIS A 77 11.37 8.76 2.28
C HIS A 77 10.26 8.91 3.34
N GLU A 78 9.33 7.96 3.33
CA GLU A 78 8.23 7.90 4.29
C GLU A 78 8.61 6.90 5.37
N ALA A 79 9.03 7.42 6.53
CA ALA A 79 9.24 6.63 7.72
C ALA A 79 8.74 7.43 8.94
N GLY A 80 8.10 6.75 9.88
CA GLY A 80 7.52 7.39 11.06
C GLY A 80 7.35 6.43 12.23
N VAL A 81 6.80 6.94 13.32
CA VAL A 81 6.41 6.14 14.49
C VAL A 81 4.90 5.92 14.43
N CYS A 82 4.48 4.66 14.48
CA CYS A 82 3.07 4.31 14.50
C CYS A 82 2.70 3.65 15.84
N GLY A 83 1.53 4.01 16.38
CA GLY A 83 0.95 3.38 17.56
C GLY A 83 -0.03 2.29 17.16
N PHE A 84 0.46 1.21 16.57
CA PHE A 84 -0.42 0.09 16.22
C PHE A 84 -0.90 -0.64 17.49
N PRO A 85 -2.18 -1.03 17.54
CA PRO A 85 -2.69 -1.77 18.69
C PRO A 85 -2.06 -3.15 18.79
N ASP A 86 -1.99 -3.69 20.01
CA ASP A 86 -1.65 -5.09 20.23
C ASP A 86 -2.85 -5.95 19.83
N VAL A 87 -2.74 -6.66 18.70
CA VAL A 87 -3.82 -7.52 18.19
C VAL A 87 -3.78 -8.83 18.96
N ARG A 88 -4.85 -9.14 19.70
CA ARG A 88 -4.89 -10.30 20.61
C ARG A 88 -5.62 -11.50 20.03
N GLY A 89 -6.43 -11.28 19.00
CA GLY A 89 -7.16 -12.33 18.31
C GLY A 89 -7.76 -11.84 17.00
N CYS A 90 -8.28 -12.79 16.23
CA CYS A 90 -8.96 -12.53 14.97
C CYS A 90 -10.39 -13.06 15.00
N ALA A 91 -11.27 -12.38 14.29
CA ALA A 91 -12.64 -12.81 14.05
C ALA A 91 -12.97 -12.68 12.56
N CYS A 92 -13.80 -13.59 12.05
CA CYS A 92 -14.40 -13.48 10.73
C CYS A 92 -15.73 -12.72 10.85
N ILE A 93 -15.73 -11.45 10.44
CA ILE A 93 -16.90 -10.57 10.52
C ILE A 93 -17.36 -10.29 9.09
N GLU A 94 -18.58 -10.72 8.76
CA GLU A 94 -19.18 -10.49 7.43
C GLU A 94 -18.28 -10.96 6.25
N GLY A 95 -17.58 -12.09 6.44
CA GLY A 95 -16.66 -12.64 5.44
C GLY A 95 -15.30 -11.92 5.36
N HIS A 96 -14.97 -11.09 6.36
CA HIS A 96 -13.74 -10.32 6.44
C HIS A 96 -13.00 -10.54 7.78
N CYS A 97 -11.73 -10.94 7.71
CA CYS A 97 -10.84 -11.06 8.86
C CYS A 97 -10.60 -9.70 9.50
N SER A 98 -11.00 -9.58 10.76
CA SER A 98 -10.92 -8.34 11.53
C SER A 98 -10.20 -8.57 12.85
N ASN A 99 -9.50 -7.54 13.34
CA ASN A 99 -8.82 -7.58 14.62
C ASN A 99 -9.83 -7.62 15.76
N ARG A 100 -9.57 -8.45 16.78
CA ARG A 100 -10.18 -8.33 18.11
C ARG A 100 -9.22 -7.53 18.99
N LEU A 101 -9.65 -6.34 19.37
CA LEU A 101 -8.94 -5.43 20.26
C LEU A 101 -9.37 -5.68 21.71
N GLU A 102 -8.58 -5.21 22.68
CA GLU A 102 -9.00 -5.23 24.08
C GLU A 102 -10.29 -4.41 24.27
N GLY A 103 -11.36 -5.07 24.72
CA GLY A 103 -12.66 -4.46 25.00
C GLY A 103 -13.79 -4.85 24.04
N ASP A 104 -13.49 -5.46 22.89
CA ASP A 104 -14.50 -5.88 21.91
C ASP A 104 -15.38 -7.05 22.41
N ASP A 105 -14.94 -7.76 23.46
CA ASP A 105 -15.69 -8.83 24.13
C ASP A 105 -16.85 -8.31 25.01
N ALA A 106 -16.93 -6.99 25.25
CA ALA A 106 -17.97 -6.38 26.08
C ALA A 106 -19.19 -5.88 25.27
N ALA A 107 -19.17 -6.01 23.94
CA ALA A 107 -20.17 -5.43 23.03
C ALA A 107 -20.94 -6.45 22.17
N GLN A 108 -21.04 -7.71 22.63
CA GLN A 108 -21.88 -8.75 22.01
C GLN A 108 -22.97 -9.20 22.97
#